data_AF-A0A2N2D7X9-F1
#
_entry.id   AF-A0A2N2D7X9-F1
#
_cell.length_a   1.000
_cell.length_b   1.000
_cell.length_c   1.000
_cell.angle_alpha   90.00
_cell.angle_beta   90.00
_cell.angle_gamma   90.00
#
_symmetry.space_group_name_H-M   'P 1'
#
loop_
_entity.id
_entity.type
_entity.pdbx_description
1 polymer ?
#
loop_
_entity_poly.entity_id
_entity_poly.type
_entity_poly.pdbx_seq_one_letter_code
_entity_poly.pdbx_strand_id
1 'polypeptide(L)'
;MPMILIMLMIISLLGAAAIEAGSMELKISHYEFRVQQAQQAADAGVDWGAERVYLQLVNRRDDPALPVSIDLSPDINPQRIGPDLSDSLAPNFVIRDWQASRVSTATSNPAVYKLISTGNFGSAYKKIAVEISYRYEGGAIDPITGHFQERDYSGNRGVISSYMVP
;
A
#
# COMPACT_ATOMS: atom_id res chain seq x y z
N MET A 1 12.79 54.18 33.78
CA MET A 1 13.55 54.04 32.52
C MET A 1 14.19 52.64 32.38
N PRO A 2 15.01 52.11 33.31
CA PRO A 2 15.63 50.78 33.15
C PRO A 2 14.63 49.61 33.15
N MET A 3 13.57 49.69 33.96
CA MET A 3 12.48 48.69 34.00
C MET A 3 11.77 48.52 32.64
N ILE A 4 11.58 49.60 31.89
CA ILE A 4 10.91 49.56 30.57
C ILE A 4 11.81 48.86 29.56
N LEU A 5 13.12 49.12 29.60
CA LEU A 5 14.11 48.44 28.74
C LEU A 5 14.18 46.93 29.01
N ILE A 6 14.18 46.53 30.28
CA ILE A 6 14.18 45.11 30.66
C ILE A 6 12.89 44.43 30.19
N MET A 7 11.74 45.10 30.36
CA MET A 7 10.45 44.54 29.92
C MET A 7 10.37 44.40 28.40
N LEU A 8 10.86 45.38 27.64
CA LEU A 8 10.95 45.29 26.18
C LEU A 8 11.89 44.18 25.71
N MET A 9 13.01 43.97 26.42
CA MET A 9 13.94 42.87 26.15
C MET A 9 13.30 41.50 26.40
N ILE A 10 12.52 41.35 27.47
CA ILE A 10 11.81 40.10 27.77
C ILE A 10 10.75 39.82 26.70
N ILE A 11 9.98 40.84 26.29
CA ILE A 11 8.95 40.71 25.27
C ILE A 11 9.56 40.36 23.90
N SER A 12 10.68 40.97 23.52
CA SER A 12 11.35 40.64 22.25
C SER A 12 11.93 39.22 22.26
N LEU A 13 12.48 38.76 23.39
CA LEU A 13 12.93 37.38 23.55
C LEU A 13 11.78 36.37 23.44
N LEU A 14 10.65 36.64 24.11
CA LEU A 14 9.46 35.79 24.00
C LEU A 14 8.91 35.78 22.57
N GLY A 15 8.84 36.95 21.92
CA GLY A 15 8.37 37.07 20.55
C GLY A 15 9.24 36.29 19.57
N ALA A 16 10.57 36.39 19.71
CA ALA A 16 11.51 35.62 18.90
C ALA A 16 11.35 34.11 19.10
N ALA A 17 11.26 33.65 20.36
CA ALA A 17 11.07 32.24 20.68
C ALA A 17 9.74 31.69 20.15
N ALA A 18 8.65 32.47 20.22
CA ALA A 18 7.34 32.06 19.70
C ALA A 18 7.34 31.92 18.16
N ILE A 19 8.01 32.85 17.45
CA ILE A 19 8.16 32.77 15.99
C ILE A 19 8.99 31.55 15.60
N GLU A 20 10.08 31.28 16.33
CA GLU A 20 10.93 30.13 16.07
C GLU A 20 10.17 28.81 16.28
N ALA A 21 9.45 28.67 17.39
CA ALA A 21 8.60 27.51 17.67
C ALA A 21 7.54 27.31 16.58
N GLY A 22 6.81 28.37 16.20
CA GLY A 22 5.81 28.29 15.12
C GLY A 22 6.43 27.91 13.77
N SER A 23 7.65 28.37 13.48
CA SER A 23 8.36 27.99 12.25
C SER A 23 8.76 26.51 12.25
N MET A 24 9.11 25.95 13.41
CA MET A 24 9.43 24.53 13.56
C MET A 24 8.18 23.67 13.41
N GLU A 25 7.07 24.05 14.05
CA GLU A 25 5.78 23.35 13.93
C GLU A 25 5.29 23.28 12.48
N LEU A 26 5.42 24.39 11.73
CA LEU A 26 5.03 24.42 10.32
C LEU A 26 5.86 23.45 9.47
N LYS A 27 7.17 23.36 9.74
CA LYS A 27 8.05 22.40 9.06
C LYS A 27 7.68 20.96 9.41
N ILE A 28 7.45 20.67 10.69
CA ILE A 28 7.05 19.33 11.16
C ILE A 28 5.75 18.92 10.48
N SER A 29 4.73 19.78 10.53
CA SER A 29 3.43 19.53 9.89
C SER A 29 3.57 19.27 8.39
N HIS A 30 4.43 20.01 7.69
CA HIS A 30 4.68 19.77 6.27
C HIS A 30 5.32 18.40 6.00
N TYR A 31 6.29 17.97 6.82
CA TYR A 31 6.90 16.65 6.69
C TYR A 31 5.91 15.53 7.00
N GLU A 32 5.13 15.67 8.08
CA GLU A 32 4.10 14.71 8.46
C GLU A 32 3.06 14.53 7.36
N PHE A 33 2.57 15.63 6.79
CA PHE A 33 1.65 15.61 5.66
C PHE A 33 2.22 14.81 4.47
N ARG A 34 3.48 15.06 4.09
CA ARG A 34 4.11 14.35 2.97
C ARG A 34 4.27 12.86 3.24
N VAL A 35 4.61 12.48 4.47
CA VAL A 35 4.71 11.08 4.89
C VAL A 35 3.33 10.41 4.84
N GLN A 36 2.28 11.08 5.30
CA GLN A 36 0.91 10.56 5.24
C GLN A 36 0.44 10.38 3.79
N GLN A 37 0.75 11.30 2.89
CA GLN A 37 0.43 11.17 1.47
C GLN A 37 1.18 10.00 0.82
N ALA A 38 2.47 9.84 1.11
CA ALA A 38 3.24 8.69 0.63
C ALA A 38 2.70 7.36 1.16
N GLN A 39 2.22 7.34 2.41
CA GLN A 39 1.58 6.20 3.05
C GLN A 39 0.25 5.84 2.36
N GLN A 40 -0.64 6.81 2.17
CA GLN A 40 -1.92 6.61 1.46
C GLN A 40 -1.71 6.08 0.03
N ALA A 41 -0.70 6.58 -0.68
CA ALA A 41 -0.35 6.10 -2.00
C ALA A 41 0.12 4.63 -1.97
N ALA A 42 0.89 4.24 -0.95
CA ALA A 42 1.35 2.87 -0.78
C ALA A 42 0.19 1.92 -0.43
N ASP A 43 -0.73 2.36 0.44
CA ASP A 43 -1.95 1.60 0.80
C ASP A 43 -2.87 1.40 -0.41
N ALA A 44 -3.09 2.44 -1.23
CA ALA A 44 -3.85 2.30 -2.47
C ALA A 44 -3.21 1.29 -3.46
N GLY A 45 -1.88 1.22 -3.49
CA GLY A 45 -1.16 0.21 -4.29
C GLY A 45 -1.35 -1.22 -3.78
N VAL A 46 -1.52 -1.40 -2.46
CA VAL A 46 -1.87 -2.69 -1.86
C VAL A 46 -3.26 -3.13 -2.32
N ASP A 47 -4.25 -2.25 -2.22
CA ASP A 47 -5.63 -2.56 -2.61
C ASP A 47 -5.73 -2.90 -4.10
N TRP A 48 -5.03 -2.13 -4.95
CA TRP A 48 -4.96 -2.43 -6.38
C TRP A 48 -4.31 -3.79 -6.65
N GLY A 49 -3.20 -4.11 -5.99
CA GLY A 49 -2.51 -5.38 -6.15
C GLY A 49 -3.36 -6.57 -5.67
N ALA A 50 -4.10 -6.39 -4.57
CA ALA A 50 -5.04 -7.39 -4.06
C ALA A 50 -6.13 -7.73 -5.08
N GLU A 51 -6.77 -6.70 -5.65
CA GLU A 51 -7.82 -6.88 -6.66
C GLU A 51 -7.27 -7.57 -7.92
N ARG A 52 -6.05 -7.21 -8.36
CA ARG A 52 -5.41 -7.86 -9.52
C ARG A 52 -5.10 -9.33 -9.28
N VAL A 53 -4.59 -9.68 -8.09
CA VAL A 53 -4.39 -11.08 -7.69
C VAL A 53 -5.72 -11.82 -7.69
N TYR A 54 -6.76 -11.25 -7.08
CA TYR A 54 -8.10 -11.84 -7.06
C TYR A 54 -8.63 -12.13 -8.47
N LEU A 55 -8.57 -11.15 -9.37
CA LEU A 55 -9.04 -11.30 -10.75
C LEU A 55 -8.30 -12.42 -11.49
N GLN A 56 -6.97 -12.54 -11.31
CA GLN A 56 -6.22 -13.64 -11.93
C GLN A 56 -6.56 -15.00 -11.34
N LEU A 57 -6.85 -15.09 -10.03
CA LEU A 57 -7.29 -16.33 -9.40
C LEU A 57 -8.68 -16.75 -9.88
N VAL A 58 -9.61 -15.81 -10.03
CA VAL A 58 -10.96 -16.08 -10.57
C VAL A 58 -10.89 -16.52 -12.03
N ASN A 59 -10.01 -15.90 -12.83
CA ASN A 59 -9.81 -16.26 -14.25
C ASN A 59 -9.14 -17.63 -14.44
N ARG A 60 -8.52 -18.20 -13.40
CA ARG A 60 -7.87 -19.52 -13.40
C ARG A 60 -8.50 -20.48 -12.40
N ARG A 61 -9.81 -20.33 -12.17
CA ARG A 61 -10.56 -21.11 -11.19
C ARG A 61 -10.60 -22.61 -11.49
N ASP A 62 -10.45 -22.97 -12.76
CA ASP A 62 -10.44 -24.32 -13.33
C ASP A 62 -9.04 -24.95 -13.37
N ASP A 63 -7.98 -24.19 -13.09
CA ASP A 63 -6.60 -24.70 -13.09
C ASP A 63 -6.32 -25.48 -11.78
N PRO A 64 -5.98 -26.79 -11.82
CA PRO A 64 -5.65 -27.56 -10.63
C PRO A 64 -4.42 -27.04 -9.87
N ALA A 65 -3.54 -26.28 -10.53
CA ALA A 65 -2.40 -25.62 -9.89
C ALA A 65 -2.74 -24.16 -9.53
N LEU A 66 -2.47 -23.76 -8.28
CA LEU A 66 -2.46 -22.34 -7.93
C LEU A 66 -1.23 -21.67 -8.57
N PRO A 67 -1.38 -20.46 -9.14
CA PRO A 67 -0.26 -19.75 -9.74
C PRO A 67 0.82 -19.47 -8.69
N VAL A 68 2.06 -19.87 -9.00
CA VAL A 68 3.21 -19.64 -8.12
C VAL A 68 3.59 -18.17 -8.11
N SER A 69 3.43 -17.51 -9.27
CA SER A 69 3.59 -16.09 -9.45
C SER A 69 2.38 -15.53 -10.21
N ILE A 70 1.94 -14.35 -9.80
CA ILE A 70 0.90 -13.58 -10.48
C ILE A 70 1.59 -12.35 -11.04
N ASP A 71 1.57 -12.23 -12.36
CA ASP A 71 2.11 -11.06 -13.06
C ASP A 71 1.16 -9.90 -12.82
N LEU A 72 1.63 -8.93 -12.05
CA LEU A 72 0.92 -7.69 -11.77
C LEU A 72 1.25 -6.61 -12.81
N SER A 73 1.79 -7.00 -13.97
CA SER A 73 2.10 -6.10 -15.07
C SER A 73 0.92 -5.13 -15.28
N PRO A 74 1.18 -3.83 -15.15
CA PRO A 74 0.16 -2.85 -15.36
C PRO A 74 -0.17 -2.82 -16.86
N ASP A 75 -1.18 -3.56 -17.29
CA ASP A 75 -1.90 -3.22 -18.54
C ASP A 75 -2.49 -1.80 -18.43
N ILE A 76 -2.58 -1.28 -17.21
CA ILE A 76 -3.02 0.06 -16.87
C ILE A 76 -2.02 0.58 -15.85
N ASN A 77 -1.06 1.41 -16.28
CA ASN A 77 -0.51 2.41 -15.37
C ASN A 77 -1.72 3.09 -14.74
N PRO A 78 -1.89 3.14 -13.40
CA PRO A 78 -3.05 3.75 -12.78
C PRO A 78 -3.17 5.13 -13.38
N GLN A 79 -4.29 5.30 -14.06
CA GLN A 79 -4.56 6.52 -14.76
C GLN A 79 -4.66 7.61 -13.71
N ARG A 80 -3.96 8.70 -14.01
CA ARG A 80 -4.00 9.94 -13.27
C ARG A 80 -5.45 10.43 -13.19
N ILE A 81 -6.06 10.32 -12.02
CA ILE A 81 -7.39 10.91 -11.75
C ILE A 81 -7.16 12.25 -11.05
N GLY A 82 -7.17 13.35 -11.81
CA GLY A 82 -7.09 14.71 -11.27
C GLY A 82 -6.49 15.72 -12.25
N PRO A 83 -6.87 17.01 -12.14
CA PRO A 83 -6.34 18.07 -12.99
C PRO A 83 -4.85 18.29 -12.73
N ASP A 84 -4.16 18.79 -13.76
CA ASP A 84 -2.72 18.94 -13.88
C ASP A 84 -1.98 19.55 -12.68
N LEU A 85 -1.74 18.77 -11.63
CA LEU A 85 -0.69 19.07 -10.65
C LEU A 85 0.64 18.62 -11.28
N SER A 86 1.55 19.59 -11.38
CA SER A 86 2.92 19.48 -11.92
C SER A 86 3.59 18.13 -11.65
N ASP A 87 4.45 17.68 -12.57
CA ASP A 87 5.25 16.42 -12.58
C ASP A 87 5.91 15.98 -11.25
N SER A 88 5.91 16.81 -10.22
CA SER A 88 6.40 16.51 -8.87
C SER A 88 5.35 15.93 -7.89
N LEU A 89 4.07 15.84 -8.27
CA LEU A 89 2.96 15.44 -7.38
C LEU A 89 2.17 14.21 -7.84
N ALA A 90 2.57 13.58 -8.96
CA ALA A 90 1.98 12.32 -9.37
C ALA A 90 2.34 11.23 -8.33
N PRO A 91 1.36 10.46 -7.82
CA PRO A 91 1.67 9.30 -7.00
C PRO A 91 2.43 8.32 -7.89
N ASN A 92 3.75 8.30 -7.77
CA ASN A 92 4.60 7.28 -8.38
C ASN A 92 4.52 6.05 -7.49
N PHE A 93 3.34 5.41 -7.48
CA PHE A 93 3.17 4.08 -6.94
C PHE A 93 4.06 3.15 -7.80
N VAL A 94 4.94 2.39 -7.17
CA VAL A 94 5.73 1.37 -7.87
C VAL A 94 5.58 0.10 -7.07
N ILE A 95 4.83 -0.84 -7.63
CA ILE A 95 4.74 -2.19 -7.11
C ILE A 95 6.05 -2.87 -7.49
N ARG A 96 7.02 -2.82 -6.56
CA ARG A 96 8.33 -3.42 -6.72
C ARG A 96 8.27 -4.84 -6.17
N ASP A 97 7.58 -5.67 -6.94
CA ASP A 97 7.69 -7.11 -7.04
C ASP A 97 6.61 -7.48 -8.05
N TRP A 98 7.02 -7.55 -9.31
CA TRP A 98 6.21 -7.87 -10.49
C TRP A 98 5.54 -9.25 -10.40
N GLN A 99 5.82 -9.99 -9.32
CA GLN A 99 5.30 -11.30 -9.04
C GLN A 99 4.80 -11.37 -7.60
N ALA A 100 3.51 -11.57 -7.43
CA ALA A 100 3.01 -12.02 -6.13
C ALA A 100 3.48 -13.45 -5.91
N SER A 101 4.45 -13.66 -5.02
CA SER A 101 5.02 -14.99 -4.76
C SER A 101 4.20 -15.72 -3.72
N ARG A 102 3.83 -16.97 -4.02
CA ARG A 102 3.07 -17.83 -3.10
C ARG A 102 3.94 -18.23 -1.91
N VAL A 103 3.50 -17.85 -0.70
CA VAL A 103 4.20 -18.17 0.56
C VAL A 103 3.78 -19.54 1.12
N SER A 104 2.54 -19.98 0.85
CA SER A 104 2.05 -21.29 1.31
C SER A 104 2.39 -22.40 0.31
N THR A 105 3.24 -23.34 0.70
CA THR A 105 3.65 -24.52 -0.07
C THR A 105 2.60 -25.62 -0.14
N ALA A 106 1.56 -25.58 0.69
CA ALA A 106 0.50 -26.58 0.69
C ALA A 106 -0.63 -26.20 -0.27
N THR A 107 -1.12 -27.15 -1.07
CA THR A 107 -2.34 -27.08 -1.90
C THR A 107 -3.63 -26.92 -1.07
N SER A 108 -3.51 -26.37 0.13
CA SER A 108 -4.57 -26.18 1.10
C SER A 108 -4.99 -24.72 1.14
N ASN A 109 -6.30 -24.51 1.24
CA ASN A 109 -6.90 -23.23 1.59
C ASN A 109 -6.39 -22.74 2.97
N PRO A 110 -5.85 -21.51 3.13
CA PRO A 110 -5.80 -20.41 2.15
C PRO A 110 -4.53 -20.34 1.29
N ALA A 111 -4.68 -19.79 0.08
CA ALA A 111 -3.56 -19.37 -0.77
C ALA A 111 -3.02 -18.01 -0.28
N VAL A 112 -1.74 -17.94 0.09
CA VAL A 112 -1.12 -16.72 0.61
C VAL A 112 -0.11 -16.17 -0.41
N TYR A 113 -0.26 -14.90 -0.75
CA TYR A 113 0.60 -14.17 -1.67
C TYR A 113 1.27 -12.98 -0.97
N LYS A 114 2.55 -12.78 -1.25
CA LYS A 114 3.28 -11.59 -0.79
C LYS A 114 3.26 -10.51 -1.86
N LEU A 115 2.93 -9.28 -1.47
CA LEU A 115 2.90 -8.10 -2.32
C LEU A 115 3.76 -6.99 -1.70
N ILE A 116 4.51 -6.27 -2.53
CA ILE A 116 5.26 -5.08 -2.09
C ILE A 116 4.75 -3.86 -2.85
N SER A 117 4.27 -2.87 -2.11
CA SER A 117 3.82 -1.59 -2.64
C SER A 117 4.76 -0.47 -2.17
N THR A 118 5.09 0.45 -3.07
CA THR A 118 5.86 1.65 -2.73
C THR A 118 5.08 2.88 -3.15
N GLY A 119 4.77 3.76 -2.21
CA GLY A 119 4.18 5.07 -2.45
C GLY A 119 5.22 6.18 -2.36
N ASN A 120 5.12 7.16 -3.24
CA ASN A 120 6.00 8.32 -3.27
C ASN A 120 5.17 9.60 -3.36
N PHE A 121 5.52 10.61 -2.56
CA PHE A 121 4.95 11.95 -2.62
C PHE A 121 6.05 12.99 -2.38
N GLY A 122 6.45 13.69 -3.45
CA GLY A 122 7.55 14.64 -3.40
C GLY A 122 8.90 13.97 -3.09
N SER A 123 9.47 14.27 -1.91
CA SER A 123 10.72 13.64 -1.42
C SER A 123 10.48 12.59 -0.33
N ALA A 124 9.23 12.32 0.03
CA ALA A 124 8.86 11.31 1.01
C ALA A 124 8.52 10.01 0.29
N TYR A 125 9.11 8.89 0.74
CA TYR A 125 8.81 7.56 0.22
C TYR A 125 8.35 6.65 1.36
N LYS A 126 7.39 5.79 1.06
CA LYS A 126 6.93 4.72 1.95
C LYS A 126 6.87 3.42 1.17
N LYS A 127 7.48 2.39 1.73
CA LYS A 127 7.41 1.02 1.23
C LYS A 127 6.55 0.24 2.21
N ILE A 128 5.72 -0.67 1.72
CA ILE A 128 4.91 -1.57 2.51
C ILE A 128 5.05 -2.96 1.89
N ALA A 129 5.24 -3.96 2.72
CA ALA A 129 5.09 -5.36 2.34
C ALA A 129 3.87 -5.93 3.02
N VAL A 130 2.98 -6.56 2.26
CA VAL A 130 1.78 -7.21 2.77
C VAL A 130 1.72 -8.65 2.34
N GLU A 131 1.13 -9.48 3.19
CA GLU A 131 0.73 -10.83 2.85
C GLU A 131 -0.78 -10.87 2.77
N ILE A 132 -1.31 -11.43 1.68
CA ILE A 132 -2.74 -11.48 1.40
C ILE A 132 -3.14 -12.94 1.24
N SER A 133 -4.15 -13.33 2.02
CA SER A 133 -4.67 -14.70 2.06
C SER A 133 -6.02 -14.79 1.36
N TYR A 134 -6.12 -15.68 0.37
CA TYR A 134 -7.32 -15.95 -0.41
C TYR A 134 -7.86 -17.32 -0.01
N ARG A 135 -9.07 -17.32 0.55
CA ARG A 135 -9.84 -18.55 0.83
C ARG A 135 -10.75 -18.84 -0.34
N TYR A 136 -10.91 -20.12 -0.65
CA TYR A 136 -11.76 -20.61 -1.71
C TYR A 136 -12.35 -21.97 -1.35
N GLU A 137 -13.52 -22.27 -1.90
CA GLU A 137 -14.13 -23.60 -1.82
C GLU A 137 -13.81 -24.41 -3.09
N GLY A 138 -13.89 -25.74 -3.02
CA GLY A 138 -13.48 -26.62 -4.13
C GLY A 138 -11.96 -26.72 -4.31
N GLY A 139 -11.50 -26.88 -5.54
CA GLY A 139 -10.08 -27.03 -5.85
C GLY A 139 -9.51 -28.42 -5.56
N ALA A 140 -10.37 -29.43 -5.47
CA ALA A 140 -10.00 -30.82 -5.30
C ALA A 140 -10.41 -31.62 -6.54
N ILE A 141 -9.66 -32.69 -6.83
CA ILE A 141 -10.08 -33.69 -7.81
C ILE A 141 -11.12 -34.56 -7.14
N ASP A 142 -12.33 -34.61 -7.69
CA ASP A 142 -13.37 -35.50 -7.21
C ASP A 142 -12.90 -36.97 -7.38
N PRO A 143 -12.80 -37.74 -6.29
CA PRO A 143 -12.29 -39.11 -6.33
C PRO A 143 -13.19 -40.07 -7.12
N ILE A 144 -14.46 -39.70 -7.37
CA ILE A 144 -15.43 -40.54 -8.07
C ILE A 144 -15.43 -40.23 -9.57
N THR A 145 -15.46 -38.95 -9.92
CA THR A 145 -15.57 -38.52 -11.32
C THR A 145 -14.23 -38.22 -11.98
N GLY A 146 -13.15 -38.08 -11.19
CA GLY A 146 -11.82 -37.72 -11.69
C GLY A 146 -11.71 -36.29 -12.23
N HIS A 147 -12.81 -35.52 -12.18
CA HIS A 147 -12.85 -34.14 -12.63
C HIS A 147 -12.42 -33.19 -11.53
N PHE A 148 -11.72 -32.13 -11.92
CA PHE A 148 -11.34 -31.07 -11.01
C PHE A 148 -12.56 -30.19 -10.70
N GLN A 149 -12.88 -30.03 -9.42
CA GLN A 149 -13.91 -29.09 -9.00
C GLN A 149 -13.32 -27.67 -9.04
N GLU A 150 -13.90 -26.82 -9.88
CA GLU A 150 -13.51 -25.40 -9.99
C GLU A 150 -13.50 -24.73 -8.61
N ARG A 151 -12.53 -23.84 -8.40
CA ARG A 151 -12.43 -23.06 -7.18
C ARG A 151 -13.48 -21.95 -7.16
N ASP A 152 -14.21 -21.86 -6.07
CA ASP A 152 -15.11 -20.74 -5.84
C ASP A 152 -14.49 -19.74 -4.85
N TYR A 153 -14.31 -18.51 -5.32
CA TYR A 153 -13.81 -17.38 -4.53
C TYR A 153 -14.94 -16.40 -4.14
N SER A 154 -16.21 -16.79 -4.29
CA SER A 154 -17.38 -15.93 -4.03
C SER A 154 -17.37 -15.42 -2.58
N GLY A 155 -16.96 -14.17 -2.39
CA GLY A 155 -16.95 -13.50 -1.10
C GLY A 155 -15.56 -13.24 -0.49
N ASN A 156 -14.46 -13.61 -1.15
CA ASN A 156 -13.11 -13.33 -0.62
C ASN A 156 -12.19 -12.65 -1.65
N ARG A 157 -12.05 -11.33 -1.55
CA ARG A 157 -11.10 -10.51 -2.33
C ARG A 157 -9.68 -10.52 -1.77
N GLY A 158 -9.38 -11.41 -0.83
CA GLY A 158 -8.13 -11.47 -0.10
C GLY A 158 -8.24 -10.75 1.24
N VAL A 159 -7.77 -11.41 2.30
CA VAL A 159 -7.62 -10.81 3.63
C VAL A 159 -6.14 -10.57 3.89
N ILE A 160 -5.79 -9.31 4.18
CA ILE A 160 -4.42 -8.94 4.58
C ILE A 160 -4.12 -9.64 5.91
N SER A 161 -3.19 -10.61 5.86
CA SER A 161 -2.76 -11.41 7.02
C SER A 161 -1.58 -10.79 7.75
N SER A 162 -0.78 -9.99 7.05
CA SER A 162 0.36 -9.28 7.63
C SER A 162 0.57 -7.95 6.92
N TYR A 163 0.92 -6.93 7.70
CA TYR A 163 1.19 -5.58 7.22
C TYR A 163 2.51 -5.12 7.83
N MET A 164 3.55 -5.01 7.00
CA MET A 164 4.89 -4.62 7.43
C MET A 164 5.27 -3.29 6.78
N VAL A 165 5.53 -2.30 7.62
CA VAL A 165 6.23 -1.07 7.25
C VAL A 165 7.70 -1.28 7.60
N PRO A 166 8.58 -1.53 6.61
CA PRO A 166 10.02 -1.68 6.82
C PRO A 166 10.69 -0.38 7.28
#